data_AF-A0A1V6T0L5-F1
#
_entry.id   AF-A0A1V6T0L5-F1
#
_cell.length_a   1.000
_cell.length_b   1.000
_cell.length_c   1.000
_cell.angle_alpha   90.00
_cell.angle_beta   90.00
_cell.angle_gamma   90.00
#
_symmetry.space_group_name_H-M   'P 1'
#
loop_
_entity.id
_entity.type
_entity.pdbx_description
1 polymer ?
#
loop_
_entity_poly.entity_id
_entity_poly.type
_entity_poly.pdbx_seq_one_letter_code
_entity_poly.pdbx_strand_id
1 'polypeptide(L)'
;MSQINYRTINIDQLDPESSVNFPMETLLPATLPQPETSSDAANIATQVRQLLRGGDAEGALRTVLDTAPLGGDEGAKQVHLATVTEVLQGIRQGEMTRVLEGVCAGDGGAERADCLMKYLYKGMSSTGPSSGAQSPRGKSVSPQSTGGFSQIQGRNLGEGGGGQQMSVLLNWHEKLVEIAGTGSIVRVMTDRRTV
;
A
#
# COMPACT_ATOMS: atom_id res chain seq x y z
N MET A 1 18.65 34.11 -28.41
CA MET A 1 18.63 34.48 -26.98
C MET A 1 18.21 33.24 -26.21
N SER A 2 19.00 32.80 -25.22
CA SER A 2 18.74 31.56 -24.47
C SER A 2 17.39 31.64 -23.76
N GLN A 3 16.54 30.64 -23.98
CA GLN A 3 15.19 30.48 -23.42
C GLN A 3 15.18 30.08 -21.93
N ILE A 4 16.33 30.10 -21.24
CA ILE A 4 16.47 29.59 -19.87
C ILE A 4 16.56 30.77 -18.90
N ASN A 5 15.63 30.82 -17.93
CA ASN A 5 15.65 31.78 -16.84
C ASN A 5 16.67 31.33 -15.78
N TYR A 6 17.80 32.04 -15.69
CA TYR A 6 18.89 31.68 -14.78
C TYR A 6 18.52 31.77 -13.29
N ARG A 7 17.44 32.49 -12.94
CA ARG A 7 16.98 32.64 -11.55
C ARG A 7 16.18 31.44 -11.03
N THR A 8 15.73 30.55 -11.91
CA THR A 8 14.95 29.36 -11.54
C THR A 8 15.81 28.11 -11.44
N ILE A 9 17.13 28.24 -11.65
CA ILE A 9 18.06 27.12 -11.50
C ILE A 9 18.17 26.80 -10.01
N ASN A 10 17.89 25.55 -9.65
CA ASN A 10 18.07 25.06 -8.29
C ASN A 10 19.57 24.81 -8.03
N ILE A 11 20.27 25.86 -7.60
CA ILE A 11 21.71 25.80 -7.30
C ILE A 11 22.02 24.92 -6.07
N ASP A 12 21.04 24.70 -5.18
CA ASP A 12 21.19 23.88 -3.98
C ASP A 12 21.43 22.40 -4.34
N GLN A 13 21.12 21.96 -5.57
CA GLN A 13 21.48 20.61 -6.04
C GLN A 13 23.00 20.42 -6.16
N LEU A 14 23.77 21.50 -6.29
CA LEU A 14 25.22 21.45 -6.42
C LEU A 14 25.95 21.57 -5.07
N ASP A 15 25.23 21.88 -3.99
CA ASP A 15 25.80 21.90 -2.64
C ASP A 15 25.99 20.44 -2.14
N PRO A 16 27.21 20.02 -1.80
CA PRO A 16 27.46 18.69 -1.23
C PRO A 16 26.66 18.41 0.05
N GLU A 17 26.33 19.43 0.84
CA GLU A 17 25.56 19.31 2.09
C GLU A 17 24.05 19.36 1.86
N SER A 18 23.62 19.48 0.60
CA SER A 18 22.21 19.51 0.25
C SER A 18 21.52 18.18 0.56
N SER A 19 20.33 18.26 1.16
CA SER A 19 19.53 17.08 1.50
C SER A 19 19.13 16.25 0.28
N VAL A 20 19.12 16.84 -0.93
CA VAL A 20 18.85 16.12 -2.18
C VAL A 20 19.98 15.17 -2.59
N ASN A 21 21.20 15.43 -2.10
CA ASN A 21 22.40 14.64 -2.40
C ASN A 21 22.69 13.61 -1.30
N PHE A 22 21.88 13.56 -0.25
CA PHE A 22 22.07 12.65 0.85
C PHE A 22 21.80 11.20 0.41
N PRO A 23 22.76 10.26 0.58
CA PRO A 23 22.60 8.87 0.15
C PRO A 23 21.60 8.14 1.07
N MET A 24 20.35 8.01 0.63
CA MET A 24 19.27 7.48 1.45
C MET A 24 19.50 6.02 1.91
N GLU A 25 20.32 5.27 1.18
CA GLU A 25 20.72 3.90 1.49
C GLU A 25 21.48 3.83 2.82
N THR A 26 22.16 4.91 3.23
CA THR A 26 22.87 4.96 4.51
C THR A 26 21.95 5.00 5.73
N LEU A 27 20.66 5.33 5.53
CA LEU A 27 19.65 5.34 6.58
C LEU A 27 18.92 4.01 6.70
N LEU A 28 19.22 3.06 5.82
CA LEU A 28 18.63 1.72 5.88
C LEU A 28 19.22 0.96 7.07
N PRO A 29 18.39 0.39 7.96
CA PRO A 29 18.89 -0.34 9.11
C PRO A 29 19.53 -1.66 8.67
N ALA A 30 20.54 -2.11 9.42
CA ALA A 30 21.21 -3.39 9.19
C ALA A 30 20.28 -4.61 9.34
N THR A 31 19.06 -4.42 9.85
CA THR A 31 18.04 -5.45 10.06
C THR A 31 17.15 -5.70 8.83
N LEU A 32 17.54 -5.23 7.64
CA LEU A 32 16.79 -5.51 6.42
C LEU A 32 16.93 -6.99 6.04
N PRO A 33 15.81 -7.69 5.74
CA PRO A 33 15.85 -9.05 5.24
C PRO A 33 16.49 -9.09 3.86
N GLN A 34 16.88 -10.30 3.43
CA GLN A 34 17.39 -10.51 2.07
C GLN A 34 16.35 -10.08 1.03
N PRO A 35 16.79 -9.61 -0.16
CA PRO A 35 15.87 -9.24 -1.23
C PRO A 35 15.00 -10.43 -1.64
N GLU A 36 13.68 -10.22 -1.63
CA GLU A 36 12.69 -11.19 -2.09
C GLU A 36 12.23 -10.85 -3.51
N THR A 37 11.89 -11.89 -4.28
CA THR A 37 11.38 -11.74 -5.64
C THR A 37 9.85 -11.76 -5.69
N SER A 38 9.27 -11.19 -6.75
CA SER A 38 7.83 -11.30 -7.01
C SER A 38 7.29 -12.74 -7.02
N SER A 39 8.08 -13.73 -7.46
CA SER A 39 7.70 -15.15 -7.40
C SER A 39 7.60 -15.67 -5.97
N ASP A 40 8.52 -15.30 -5.09
CA ASP A 40 8.49 -15.73 -3.68
C ASP A 40 7.29 -15.11 -2.96
N ALA A 41 7.03 -13.82 -3.20
CA ALA A 41 5.84 -13.14 -2.69
C ALA A 41 4.53 -13.79 -3.19
N ALA A 42 4.49 -14.26 -4.44
CA ALA A 42 3.32 -14.96 -4.98
C ALA A 42 3.08 -16.34 -4.34
N ASN A 43 4.16 -17.03 -3.93
CA ASN A 43 4.06 -18.29 -3.19
C ASN A 43 3.45 -18.03 -1.80
N ILE A 44 3.95 -17.02 -1.09
CA ILE A 44 3.39 -16.57 0.20
C ILE A 44 1.92 -16.19 0.04
N ALA A 45 1.57 -15.44 -1.01
CA ALA A 45 0.18 -15.06 -1.29
C ALA A 45 -0.74 -16.28 -1.44
N THR A 46 -0.25 -17.34 -2.09
CA THR A 46 -1.01 -18.58 -2.25
C THR A 46 -1.24 -19.28 -0.91
N GLN A 47 -0.24 -19.34 -0.05
CA GLN A 47 -0.35 -19.89 1.31
C GLN A 47 -1.34 -19.09 2.17
N VAL A 48 -1.24 -17.76 2.16
CA VAL A 48 -2.14 -16.87 2.92
C VAL A 48 -3.59 -17.03 2.48
N ARG A 49 -3.85 -17.14 1.17
CA ARG A 49 -5.20 -17.42 0.65
C ARG A 49 -5.75 -18.78 1.08
N GLN A 50 -4.89 -19.79 1.25
CA GLN A 50 -5.32 -21.10 1.76
C GLN A 50 -5.76 -20.99 3.22
N LEU A 51 -5.02 -20.26 4.06
CA LEU A 51 -5.39 -20.01 5.46
C LEU A 51 -6.73 -19.29 5.57
N LEU A 52 -6.95 -18.24 4.76
CA LEU A 52 -8.24 -17.53 4.71
C LEU A 52 -9.40 -18.45 4.33
N ARG A 53 -9.22 -19.31 3.32
CA ARG A 53 -10.25 -20.29 2.92
C ARG A 53 -10.49 -21.36 3.97
N GLY A 54 -9.48 -21.67 4.77
CA GLY A 54 -9.57 -22.57 5.93
C GLY A 54 -10.26 -21.95 7.14
N GLY A 55 -10.59 -20.66 7.11
CA GLY A 55 -11.20 -19.94 8.23
C GLY A 55 -10.20 -19.43 9.27
N ASP A 56 -8.90 -19.60 9.05
CA ASP A 56 -7.85 -19.10 9.93
C ASP A 56 -7.41 -17.68 9.51
N ALA A 57 -8.27 -16.72 9.81
CA ALA A 57 -8.03 -15.30 9.54
C ALA A 57 -6.83 -14.73 10.31
N GLU A 58 -6.67 -15.15 11.57
CA GLU A 58 -5.58 -14.69 12.43
C GLU A 58 -4.22 -15.20 11.93
N GLY A 59 -4.12 -16.49 11.61
CA GLY A 59 -2.93 -17.09 11.03
C GLY A 59 -2.59 -16.49 9.67
N ALA A 60 -3.59 -16.20 8.82
CA ALA A 60 -3.38 -15.53 7.54
C ALA A 60 -2.78 -14.13 7.71
N LEU A 61 -3.35 -13.29 8.58
CA LEU A 61 -2.87 -11.93 8.84
C LEU A 61 -1.50 -11.93 9.51
N ARG A 62 -1.26 -12.85 10.45
CA ARG A 62 0.06 -13.00 11.08
C ARG A 62 1.13 -13.38 10.06
N THR A 63 0.86 -14.39 9.24
CA THR A 63 1.81 -14.90 8.25
C THR A 63 2.16 -13.84 7.21
N VAL A 64 1.17 -13.12 6.67
CA VAL A 64 1.44 -12.06 5.69
C VAL A 64 2.29 -10.95 6.31
N LEU A 65 2.01 -10.50 7.54
CA LEU A 65 2.79 -9.43 8.19
C LEU A 65 4.21 -9.84 8.58
N ASP A 66 4.42 -11.08 9.02
CA ASP A 66 5.74 -11.60 9.38
C ASP A 66 6.64 -11.83 8.14
N THR A 67 6.07 -11.85 6.92
CA THR A 67 6.77 -12.12 5.65
C THR A 67 6.83 -10.90 4.72
N ALA A 68 6.77 -9.69 5.28
CA ALA A 68 6.80 -8.47 4.48
C ALA A 68 8.14 -8.31 3.71
N PRO A 69 8.12 -8.09 2.37
CA PRO A 69 9.32 -7.98 1.54
C PRO A 69 10.00 -6.60 1.70
N LEU A 70 10.46 -6.27 2.91
CA LEU A 70 11.04 -4.96 3.25
C LEU A 70 12.28 -4.62 2.39
N GLY A 71 13.03 -5.65 1.99
CA GLY A 71 14.19 -5.55 1.09
C GLY A 71 13.91 -6.04 -0.35
N GLY A 72 12.68 -6.47 -0.66
CA GLY A 72 12.33 -7.04 -1.95
C GLY A 72 12.22 -6.01 -3.08
N ASP A 73 12.12 -6.53 -4.30
CA ASP A 73 11.86 -5.71 -5.48
C ASP A 73 10.45 -5.08 -5.45
N GLU A 74 10.22 -4.07 -6.30
CA GLU A 74 8.92 -3.39 -6.37
C GLU A 74 7.79 -4.37 -6.73
N GLY A 75 8.10 -5.40 -7.51
CA GLY A 75 7.17 -6.48 -7.85
C GLY A 75 6.71 -7.28 -6.63
N ALA A 76 7.65 -7.74 -5.77
CA ALA A 76 7.33 -8.43 -4.53
C ALA A 76 6.45 -7.57 -3.62
N LYS A 77 6.83 -6.31 -3.42
CA LYS A 77 6.07 -5.33 -2.62
C LYS A 77 4.64 -5.16 -3.11
N GLN A 78 4.45 -5.04 -4.42
CA GLN A 78 3.12 -4.88 -5.01
C GLN A 78 2.24 -6.13 -4.85
N VAL A 79 2.80 -7.32 -5.09
CA VAL A 79 2.09 -8.59 -4.88
C VAL A 79 1.69 -8.75 -3.41
N HIS A 80 2.59 -8.37 -2.51
CA HIS A 80 2.38 -8.51 -1.08
C HIS A 80 1.35 -7.49 -0.54
N LEU A 81 1.38 -6.24 -1.01
CA LEU A 81 0.34 -5.24 -0.73
C LEU A 81 -1.06 -5.72 -1.15
N ALA A 82 -1.17 -6.31 -2.35
CA ALA A 82 -2.42 -6.89 -2.82
C ALA A 82 -2.89 -8.02 -1.88
N THR A 83 -1.97 -8.88 -1.45
CA THR A 83 -2.24 -9.99 -0.52
C THR A 83 -2.72 -9.49 0.84
N VAL A 84 -2.05 -8.49 1.43
CA VAL A 84 -2.50 -7.88 2.69
C VAL A 84 -3.90 -7.30 2.53
N THR A 85 -4.15 -6.59 1.43
CA THR A 85 -5.46 -5.99 1.17
C THR A 85 -6.57 -7.05 1.02
N GLU A 86 -6.28 -8.18 0.36
CA GLU A 86 -7.21 -9.32 0.27
C GLU A 86 -7.52 -9.93 1.65
N VAL A 87 -6.52 -10.07 2.52
CA VAL A 87 -6.71 -10.54 3.91
C VAL A 87 -7.63 -9.58 4.67
N LEU A 88 -7.35 -8.28 4.65
CA LEU A 88 -8.14 -7.27 5.35
C LEU A 88 -9.60 -7.21 4.88
N GLN A 89 -9.85 -7.46 3.59
CA GLN A 89 -11.20 -7.52 3.03
C GLN A 89 -11.91 -8.85 3.29
N GLY A 90 -11.17 -9.95 3.46
CA GLY A 90 -11.71 -11.28 3.72
C GLY A 90 -12.18 -11.50 5.16
N ILE A 91 -11.70 -10.68 6.10
CA ILE A 91 -12.06 -10.75 7.52
C ILE A 91 -13.36 -9.97 7.78
N ARG A 92 -14.27 -10.58 8.54
CA ARG A 92 -15.55 -9.96 8.88
C ARG A 92 -15.36 -8.84 9.91
N GLN A 93 -16.14 -7.77 9.80
CA GLN A 93 -16.07 -6.63 10.73
C GLN A 93 -16.20 -7.05 12.21
N GLY A 94 -17.06 -8.03 12.51
CA GLY A 94 -17.25 -8.53 13.89
C GLY A 94 -16.06 -9.32 14.46
N GLU A 95 -15.12 -9.75 13.63
CA GLU A 95 -13.93 -10.52 14.04
C GLU A 95 -12.66 -9.64 14.08
N MET A 96 -12.73 -8.42 13.54
CA MET A 96 -11.58 -7.55 13.30
C MET A 96 -10.77 -7.25 14.58
N THR A 97 -11.44 -6.82 15.65
CA THR A 97 -10.77 -6.51 16.93
C THR A 97 -10.08 -7.75 17.51
N ARG A 98 -10.77 -8.90 17.54
CA ARG A 98 -10.22 -10.16 18.06
C ARG A 98 -8.98 -10.60 17.27
N VAL A 99 -9.04 -10.54 15.95
CA VAL A 99 -7.91 -10.91 15.09
C VAL A 99 -6.74 -9.95 15.31
N LEU A 100 -6.98 -8.65 15.41
CA LEU A 100 -5.92 -7.68 15.70
C LEU A 100 -5.28 -7.91 17.07
N GLU A 101 -6.07 -8.19 18.11
CA GLU A 101 -5.56 -8.50 19.44
C GLU A 101 -4.67 -9.75 19.40
N GLY A 102 -5.08 -10.82 18.71
CA GLY A 102 -4.28 -12.03 18.55
C GLY A 102 -2.98 -11.81 17.78
N VAL A 103 -3.04 -11.06 16.67
CA VAL A 103 -1.87 -10.72 15.84
C VAL A 103 -0.90 -9.80 16.57
N CYS A 104 -1.41 -8.80 17.29
CA CYS A 104 -0.59 -7.83 18.03
C CYS A 104 -0.13 -8.35 19.40
N ALA A 105 -0.63 -9.49 19.85
CA ALA A 105 -0.17 -10.14 21.07
C ALA A 105 1.13 -10.93 20.87
N GLY A 106 1.85 -11.10 21.99
CA GLY A 106 3.06 -11.91 22.09
C GLY A 106 4.27 -11.29 21.40
N ASP A 107 5.31 -12.11 21.22
CA ASP A 107 6.57 -11.69 20.61
C ASP A 107 6.36 -11.27 19.15
N GLY A 108 6.97 -10.15 18.75
CA GLY A 108 6.81 -9.56 17.42
C GLY A 108 5.49 -8.80 17.20
N GLY A 109 4.66 -8.66 18.24
CA GLY A 109 3.34 -8.04 18.13
C GLY A 109 3.38 -6.56 17.75
N ALA A 110 4.34 -5.82 18.32
CA ALA A 110 4.55 -4.41 18.00
C ALA A 110 5.05 -4.24 16.56
N GLU A 111 5.95 -5.10 16.10
CA GLU A 111 6.48 -5.10 14.74
C GLU A 111 5.39 -5.42 13.71
N ARG A 112 4.50 -6.39 14.00
CA ARG A 112 3.33 -6.68 13.16
C ARG A 112 2.35 -5.51 13.14
N ALA A 113 2.10 -4.85 14.27
CA ALA A 113 1.25 -3.67 14.33
C ALA A 113 1.82 -2.52 13.47
N ASP A 114 3.11 -2.23 13.61
CA ASP A 114 3.79 -1.20 12.80
C ASP A 114 3.82 -1.58 11.32
N CYS A 115 4.05 -2.86 11.00
CA CYS A 115 4.01 -3.39 9.63
C CYS A 115 2.62 -3.22 9.00
N LEU A 116 1.57 -3.59 9.73
CA LEU A 116 0.19 -3.42 9.27
C LEU A 116 -0.12 -1.94 9.04
N MET A 117 0.29 -1.06 9.96
CA MET A 117 0.11 0.39 9.82
C MET A 117 0.77 0.93 8.53
N LYS A 118 1.96 0.43 8.15
CA LYS A 118 2.59 0.79 6.87
C LYS A 118 1.74 0.37 5.68
N TYR A 119 1.24 -0.86 5.67
CA TYR A 119 0.38 -1.35 4.59
C TYR A 119 -0.94 -0.59 4.50
N LEU A 120 -1.50 -0.15 5.64
CA LEU A 120 -2.68 0.72 5.63
C LEU A 120 -2.36 2.03 4.91
N TYR A 121 -1.31 2.76 5.29
CA TYR A 121 -0.93 4.00 4.58
C TYR A 121 -0.60 3.77 3.11
N LYS A 122 0.14 2.72 2.78
CA LYS A 122 0.47 2.35 1.39
C LYS A 122 -0.80 2.04 0.60
N GLY A 123 -1.71 1.25 1.16
CA GLY A 123 -3.01 0.93 0.56
C GLY A 123 -3.82 2.19 0.28
N MET A 124 -3.94 3.09 1.27
CA MET A 124 -4.65 4.37 1.10
C MET A 124 -4.04 5.27 0.01
N SER A 125 -2.70 5.24 -0.15
CA SER A 125 -2.02 5.96 -1.23
C SER A 125 -2.30 5.38 -2.62
N SER A 126 -2.51 4.07 -2.72
CA SER A 126 -2.80 3.37 -3.98
C SER A 126 -4.23 3.62 -4.47
N THR A 127 -5.16 3.94 -3.56
CA THR A 127 -6.57 4.25 -3.85
C THR A 127 -6.79 5.73 -4.16
N GLY A 128 -5.75 6.45 -4.62
CA GLY A 128 -5.78 7.88 -4.92
C GLY A 128 -6.99 8.34 -5.77
N PRO A 129 -7.39 9.61 -5.67
CA PRO A 129 -8.76 10.07 -5.91
C PRO A 129 -9.23 9.82 -7.34
N SER A 130 -10.05 8.80 -7.55
CA SER A 130 -11.01 8.79 -8.65
C SER A 130 -12.14 9.77 -8.28
N SER A 131 -12.13 10.94 -8.91
CA SER A 131 -13.09 12.07 -8.85
C SER A 131 -12.75 13.20 -7.86
N GLY A 132 -12.45 14.39 -8.42
CA GLY A 132 -12.46 15.65 -7.67
C GLY A 132 -11.73 16.85 -8.27
N ALA A 133 -10.68 16.66 -9.08
CA ALA A 133 -9.90 17.79 -9.60
C ALA A 133 -9.41 17.56 -11.04
N GLN A 134 -10.34 17.44 -11.99
CA GLN A 134 -10.01 17.65 -13.39
C GLN A 134 -9.98 19.16 -13.65
N SER A 135 -8.78 19.74 -13.66
CA SER A 135 -8.57 21.05 -14.28
C SER A 135 -9.12 21.01 -15.72
N PRO A 136 -9.82 22.07 -16.20
CA PRO A 136 -10.48 22.04 -17.50
C PRO A 136 -9.43 22.14 -18.62
N ARG A 137 -8.83 21.01 -19.00
CA ARG A 137 -7.93 20.93 -20.14
C ARG A 137 -8.73 20.53 -21.38
N GLY A 138 -9.06 21.55 -22.18
CA GLY A 138 -9.30 21.51 -23.63
C GLY A 138 -10.11 20.34 -24.17
N LYS A 139 -11.41 20.54 -24.33
CA LYS A 139 -12.31 19.67 -25.09
C LYS A 139 -11.88 19.63 -26.56
N SER A 140 -11.13 18.60 -26.98
CA SER A 140 -10.96 18.29 -28.40
C SER A 140 -12.22 17.56 -28.87
N VAL A 141 -13.11 18.30 -29.52
CA VAL A 141 -14.32 17.77 -30.15
C VAL A 141 -13.92 17.04 -31.44
N SER A 142 -14.02 15.72 -31.46
CA SER A 142 -14.02 14.92 -32.70
C SER A 142 -15.46 14.52 -33.06
N PRO A 143 -15.88 14.59 -34.34
CA PRO A 143 -17.28 14.40 -34.73
C PRO A 143 -17.70 12.93 -34.69
N GLN A 144 -18.92 12.74 -34.20
CA GLN A 144 -19.63 11.48 -34.05
C GLN A 144 -20.03 10.91 -35.42
N SER A 145 -19.60 9.68 -35.73
CA SER A 145 -20.10 8.90 -36.86
C SER A 145 -21.21 7.96 -36.37
N THR A 146 -22.38 8.11 -36.96
CA THR A 146 -23.59 7.33 -36.75
C THR A 146 -23.49 5.96 -37.43
N GLY A 147 -23.74 4.89 -36.68
CA GLY A 147 -24.21 3.61 -37.23
C GLY A 147 -23.60 2.37 -36.59
N GLY A 148 -24.46 1.41 -36.22
CA GLY A 148 -24.06 0.00 -36.11
C GLY A 148 -24.32 -0.68 -34.76
N PHE A 149 -25.40 -1.45 -34.73
CA PHE A 149 -25.75 -2.47 -33.76
C PHE A 149 -24.61 -3.47 -33.48
N SER A 150 -24.18 -3.63 -32.22
CA SER A 150 -23.66 -4.91 -31.72
C SER A 150 -23.68 -4.98 -30.18
N GLN A 151 -24.38 -5.99 -29.70
CA GLN A 151 -24.57 -6.39 -28.31
C GLN A 151 -23.33 -7.13 -27.82
N ILE A 152 -22.52 -6.51 -26.96
CA ILE A 152 -21.64 -7.22 -26.03
C ILE A 152 -21.70 -6.52 -24.67
N GLN A 153 -22.32 -7.20 -23.72
CA GLN A 153 -22.37 -6.86 -22.31
C GLN A 153 -20.97 -7.02 -21.71
N GLY A 154 -20.20 -5.93 -21.71
CA GLY A 154 -18.99 -5.79 -20.92
C GLY A 154 -19.37 -5.78 -19.43
N ARG A 155 -18.95 -6.81 -18.71
CA ARG A 155 -19.01 -6.85 -17.25
C ARG A 155 -18.24 -5.64 -16.72
N ASN A 156 -18.93 -4.77 -15.99
CA ASN A 156 -18.33 -3.69 -15.20
C ASN A 156 -17.31 -4.28 -14.23
N LEU A 157 -16.03 -4.18 -14.58
CA LEU A 157 -14.92 -4.35 -13.67
C LEU A 157 -14.09 -3.07 -13.77
N GLY A 158 -14.27 -2.17 -12.81
CA GLY A 158 -13.36 -1.05 -12.61
C GLY A 158 -13.98 0.33 -12.75
N GLU A 159 -14.97 0.69 -11.94
CA GLU A 159 -15.22 2.09 -11.59
C GLU A 159 -16.17 2.20 -10.39
N GLY A 160 -15.74 1.73 -9.21
CA GLY A 160 -16.58 1.79 -8.00
C GLY A 160 -16.02 1.12 -6.73
N GLY A 161 -14.93 0.36 -6.83
CA GLY A 161 -14.35 -0.38 -5.70
C GLY A 161 -13.46 0.44 -4.76
N GLY A 162 -13.00 1.62 -5.19
CA GLY A 162 -12.07 2.44 -4.40
C GLY A 162 -12.67 2.94 -3.08
N GLY A 163 -13.94 3.35 -3.09
CA GLY A 163 -14.61 3.83 -1.87
C GLY A 163 -14.83 2.75 -0.82
N GLN A 164 -15.15 1.52 -1.24
CA GLN A 164 -15.30 0.39 -0.33
C GLN A 164 -13.94 -0.09 0.22
N GLN A 165 -12.90 -0.13 -0.63
CA GLN A 165 -11.55 -0.44 -0.15
C GLN A 165 -11.07 0.61 0.86
N MET A 166 -11.30 1.89 0.59
CA MET A 166 -10.95 3.00 1.47
C MET A 166 -11.64 2.88 2.84
N SER A 167 -12.94 2.58 2.87
CA SER A 167 -13.67 2.41 4.14
C SER A 167 -13.15 1.22 4.95
N VAL A 168 -12.79 0.11 4.30
CA VAL A 168 -12.15 -1.04 4.96
C VAL A 168 -10.82 -0.62 5.59
N LEU A 169 -9.93 0.05 4.85
CA LEU A 169 -8.62 0.49 5.36
C LEU A 169 -8.76 1.45 6.55
N LEU A 170 -9.72 2.37 6.52
CA LEU A 170 -9.98 3.30 7.64
C LEU A 170 -10.48 2.58 8.89
N ASN A 171 -11.38 1.60 8.73
CA ASN A 171 -11.87 0.79 9.85
C ASN A 171 -10.74 -0.02 10.50
N TRP A 172 -9.85 -0.60 9.69
CA TRP A 172 -8.66 -1.30 10.20
C TRP A 172 -7.69 -0.36 10.91
N HIS A 173 -7.49 0.85 10.35
CA HIS A 173 -6.67 1.88 10.98
C HIS A 173 -7.21 2.28 12.35
N GLU A 174 -8.52 2.55 12.47
CA GLU A 174 -9.18 2.87 13.74
C GLU A 174 -8.88 1.80 14.80
N LYS A 175 -9.15 0.53 14.49
CA LYS A 175 -8.95 -0.56 15.46
C LYS A 175 -7.50 -0.85 15.78
N LEU A 176 -6.61 -0.71 14.81
CA LEU A 176 -5.18 -0.84 15.07
C LEU A 176 -4.68 0.26 16.01
N VAL A 177 -5.15 1.50 15.86
CA VAL A 177 -4.79 2.61 16.77
C VAL A 177 -5.36 2.41 18.16
N GLU A 178 -6.57 1.86 18.30
CA GLU A 178 -7.14 1.49 19.61
C GLU A 178 -6.25 0.49 20.37
N ILE A 179 -5.63 -0.46 19.66
CA ILE A 179 -4.81 -1.54 20.26
C ILE A 179 -3.34 -1.12 20.43
N ALA A 180 -2.70 -0.58 19.39
CA ALA A 180 -1.27 -0.27 19.36
C ALA A 180 -0.94 1.17 19.78
N GLY A 181 -1.95 2.02 19.93
CA GLY A 181 -1.80 3.45 20.20
C GLY A 181 -1.21 4.24 19.02
N THR A 182 -1.12 5.56 19.20
CA THR A 182 -0.59 6.50 18.19
C THR A 182 0.91 6.36 17.94
N GLY A 183 1.64 5.67 18.81
CA GLY A 183 3.07 5.40 18.63
C GLY A 183 3.38 4.61 17.37
N SER A 184 2.47 3.72 16.94
CA SER A 184 2.58 2.97 15.69
C SER A 184 2.64 3.89 14.47
N ILE A 185 1.80 4.94 14.44
CA ILE A 185 1.80 5.96 13.38
C ILE A 185 3.15 6.68 13.33
N VAL A 186 3.67 7.13 14.48
CA VAL A 186 4.94 7.87 14.55
C VAL A 186 6.11 7.01 14.05
N ARG A 187 6.14 5.72 14.43
CA ARG A 187 7.16 4.78 13.96
C ARG A 187 7.05 4.56 12.45
N VAL A 188 5.85 4.42 11.89
CA VAL A 188 5.67 4.30 10.44
C VAL A 188 6.13 5.55 9.69
N MET A 189 5.84 6.76 10.20
CA MET A 189 6.26 8.02 9.56
C MET A 189 7.79 8.20 9.55
N THR A 190 8.52 7.49 10.41
CA THR A 190 9.99 7.59 10.54
C THR A 190 10.73 6.36 10.00
N ASP A 191 10.03 5.26 9.72
CA ASP A 191 10.65 4.03 9.25
C ASP A 191 11.11 4.14 7.79
N ARG A 192 12.38 3.79 7.56
CA ARG A 192 13.01 3.82 6.24
C ARG A 192 12.89 2.49 5.49
N ARG A 193 12.43 1.42 6.16
CA ARG A 193 12.10 0.13 5.54
C ARG A 193 10.75 0.25 4.86
N THR A 194 10.75 0.30 3.54
CA THR A 194 9.53 0.51 2.73
C THR A 194 8.80 -0.79 2.43
N VAL A 195 7.48 -0.71 2.27
CA VAL A 195 6.60 -1.72 1.68
C VAL A 195 5.91 -1.22 0.42
#